data_AF-A0A1I5SWS4-F1
#
_entry.id   AF-A0A1I5SWS4-F1
#
_cell.length_a   1.000
_cell.length_b   1.000
_cell.length_c   1.000
_cell.angle_alpha   90.00
_cell.angle_beta   90.00
_cell.angle_gamma   90.00
#
_symmetry.space_group_name_H-M   'P 1'
#
loop_
_entity.id
_entity.type
_entity.pdbx_description
1 polymer ?
#
loop_
_entity_poly.entity_id
_entity_poly.type
_entity_poly.pdbx_seq_one_letter_code
_entity_poly.pdbx_strand_id
1 'polypeptide(L)'
;MCKYASRCALCNRTVEVQAQQQDVNTVEIKISSDCPNLQPLVNRPIHLDAIYEVIASKEQSLLYGLLKQYHRQIEDCTVYDIIKDSIGQNLGRYYELA
;
A
#
# COMPACT_ATOMS: atom_id res chain seq x y z
N MET A 1 -4.13 -2.45 14.32
CA MET A 1 -3.40 -2.43 13.03
C MET A 1 -3.72 -3.72 12.29
N CYS A 2 -4.43 -3.63 11.18
CA CYS A 2 -4.81 -4.79 10.37
C CYS A 2 -3.62 -5.21 9.50
N LYS A 3 -3.39 -6.52 9.36
CA LYS A 3 -2.33 -7.08 8.53
C LYS A 3 -2.95 -7.75 7.31
N TYR A 4 -2.48 -7.36 6.14
CA TYR A 4 -2.88 -7.90 4.85
C TYR A 4 -1.63 -8.50 4.18
N ALA A 5 -1.76 -9.68 3.60
CA ALA A 5 -0.65 -10.35 2.94
C ALA A 5 -1.10 -10.83 1.56
N SER A 6 -0.30 -10.54 0.55
CA SER A 6 -0.53 -11.02 -0.82
C SER A 6 0.80 -11.32 -1.50
N ARG A 7 0.75 -12.04 -2.62
CA ARG A 7 1.93 -12.38 -3.42
C ARG A 7 1.99 -11.50 -4.65
N CYS A 8 3.15 -10.89 -4.91
CA CYS A 8 3.37 -10.15 -6.14
C CYS A 8 3.34 -11.11 -7.33
N ALA A 9 2.44 -10.88 -8.29
CA ALA A 9 2.30 -11.71 -9.49
C ALA A 9 3.58 -11.77 -10.36
N LEU A 10 4.41 -10.74 -10.34
CA LEU A 10 5.63 -10.66 -11.15
C LEU A 10 6.78 -11.49 -10.55
N CYS A 11 7.07 -11.32 -9.26
CA CYS A 11 8.24 -11.93 -8.62
C CYS A 11 7.91 -13.02 -7.59
N ASN A 12 6.62 -13.30 -7.38
CA ASN A 12 6.07 -14.27 -6.42
C ASN A 12 6.52 -14.07 -4.96
N ARG A 13 7.05 -12.89 -4.63
CA ARG A 13 7.44 -12.55 -3.25
C ARG A 13 6.23 -12.07 -2.47
N THR A 14 6.21 -12.40 -1.18
CA THR A 14 5.17 -11.93 -0.26
C THR A 14 5.34 -10.43 -0.01
N VAL A 15 4.22 -9.73 -0.04
CA VAL A 15 4.08 -8.32 0.33
C VAL A 15 3.07 -8.29 1.47
N GLU A 16 3.54 -7.92 2.64
CA GLU A 16 2.70 -7.69 3.80
C GLU A 16 2.51 -6.18 3.98
N VAL A 17 1.26 -5.79 4.22
CA VAL A 17 0.87 -4.41 4.45
C VAL A 17 0.16 -4.35 5.78
N GLN A 18 0.73 -3.60 6.71
CA GLN A 18 0.09 -3.31 7.98
C GLN A 18 -0.54 -1.93 7.85
N ALA A 19 -1.87 -1.84 7.93
CA ALA A 19 -2.60 -0.59 7.82
C ALA A 19 -3.28 -0.25 9.15
N GLN A 20 -3.19 1.02 9.54
CA GLN A 20 -3.85 1.58 10.71
C GLN A 20 -4.50 2.90 10.32
N GLN A 21 -5.83 2.96 10.45
CA GLN A 21 -6.56 4.20 10.29
C GLN A 21 -6.26 5.10 11.50
N GLN A 22 -5.85 6.34 11.25
CA GLN A 22 -5.59 7.33 12.30
C GLN A 22 -6.80 8.26 12.49
N ASP A 23 -7.42 8.66 11.38
CA ASP A 23 -8.65 9.46 11.34
C ASP A 23 -9.45 9.13 10.06
N VAL A 24 -10.50 9.91 9.76
CA VAL A 24 -11.40 9.66 8.62
C VAL A 24 -10.66 9.55 7.28
N ASN A 25 -9.59 10.33 7.09
CA ASN A 25 -8.87 10.38 5.83
C ASN A 25 -7.49 9.72 5.95
N THR A 26 -6.79 9.90 7.07
CA THR A 26 -5.38 9.51 7.20
C THR A 26 -5.23 8.03 7.57
N VAL A 27 -4.43 7.30 6.79
CA VAL A 27 -3.96 5.94 7.09
C VAL A 27 -2.44 5.91 7.21
N GLU A 28 -1.94 5.26 8.25
CA GLU A 28 -0.54 4.83 8.35
C GLU A 28 -0.41 3.42 7.78
N ILE A 29 0.50 3.23 6.82
CA ILE A 29 0.88 1.91 6.32
C ILE A 29 2.34 1.58 6.64
N LYS A 30 2.62 0.29 6.87
CA LYS A 30 3.96 -0.28 6.93
C LYS A 30 4.04 -1.47 6.00
N ILE A 31 5.05 -1.48 5.14
CA ILE A 31 5.27 -2.55 4.15
C ILE A 31 6.36 -3.48 4.67
N SER A 32 6.15 -4.78 4.57
CA SER A 32 7.18 -5.79 4.82
C SER A 32 7.25 -6.72 3.61
N SER A 33 8.43 -6.87 3.02
CA SER A 33 8.63 -7.71 1.84
C SER A 33 10.11 -8.02 1.63
N ASP A 34 10.40 -9.20 1.09
CA ASP A 34 11.74 -9.58 0.64
C ASP A 34 12.05 -9.05 -0.78
N CYS A 35 11.18 -8.23 -1.37
CA CYS A 35 11.43 -7.64 -2.68
C CYS A 35 12.58 -6.63 -2.61
N PRO A 36 13.65 -6.78 -3.41
CA PRO A 36 14.79 -5.85 -3.38
C PRO A 36 14.38 -4.43 -3.76
N ASN A 37 13.40 -4.28 -4.65
CA ASN A 37 12.89 -2.99 -5.10
C ASN A 37 12.04 -2.26 -4.05
N LEU A 38 11.59 -2.96 -3.00
CA LEU A 38 10.81 -2.37 -1.89
C LEU A 38 11.65 -2.11 -0.65
N GLN A 39 12.89 -2.59 -0.58
CA GLN A 39 13.77 -2.41 0.59
C GLN A 39 13.85 -0.96 1.09
N PRO A 40 13.87 0.08 0.24
CA PRO A 40 13.88 1.47 0.71
C PRO A 40 12.63 1.90 1.49
N LEU A 41 11.52 1.17 1.33
CA LEU A 41 10.20 1.46 1.92
C LEU A 41 9.82 0.46 3.02
N VAL A 42 10.51 -0.67 3.12
CA VAL A 42 10.22 -1.73 4.11
C VAL A 42 10.39 -1.18 5.52
N ASN A 43 9.43 -1.51 6.38
CA ASN A 43 9.34 -1.13 7.80
C ASN A 43 9.37 0.38 8.07
N ARG A 44 9.17 1.23 7.05
CA ARG A 44 8.99 2.67 7.23
C ARG A 44 7.50 3.00 7.30
N PRO A 45 7.05 3.79 8.28
CA PRO A 45 5.69 4.29 8.29
C PRO A 45 5.48 5.27 7.13
N ILE A 46 4.43 5.06 6.36
CA ILE A 46 4.01 5.95 5.27
C ILE A 46 2.60 6.42 5.60
N HIS A 47 2.39 7.74 5.60
CA HIS A 47 1.10 8.35 5.86
C HIS A 47 0.49 8.76 4.53
N LEU A 48 -0.75 8.36 4.30
CA LEU A 48 -1.48 8.61 3.07
C LEU A 48 -2.91 9.03 3.39
N ASP A 49 -3.54 9.74 2.46
CA ASP A 49 -4.99 9.92 2.45
C ASP A 49 -5.63 8.65 1.86
N ALA A 50 -6.27 7.87 2.71
CA ALA A 50 -6.87 6.59 2.38
C ALA A 50 -7.95 6.73 1.30
N ILE A 51 -8.82 7.74 1.41
CA ILE A 51 -9.90 7.96 0.45
C ILE A 51 -9.30 8.32 -0.90
N TYR A 52 -8.37 9.27 -0.92
CA TYR A 52 -7.70 9.71 -2.14
C TYR A 52 -6.99 8.55 -2.84
N GLU A 53 -6.19 7.76 -2.12
CA GLU A 53 -5.45 6.63 -2.71
C GLU A 53 -6.38 5.56 -3.30
N VAL A 54 -7.53 5.32 -2.68
CA VAL A 54 -8.52 4.35 -3.17
C VAL A 54 -9.23 4.87 -4.43
N ILE A 55 -9.59 6.15 -4.50
CA ILE A 55 -10.37 6.69 -5.64
C ILE A 55 -9.51 7.24 -6.79
N ALA A 56 -8.29 7.69 -6.51
CA ALA A 56 -7.42 8.31 -7.50
C ALA A 56 -6.95 7.29 -8.55
N SER A 57 -6.70 7.80 -9.76
CA SER A 57 -6.02 7.00 -10.79
C SER A 57 -4.57 6.71 -10.36
N LYS A 58 -3.99 5.67 -10.96
CA LYS A 58 -2.62 5.22 -10.65
C LYS A 58 -1.59 6.33 -10.81
N GLU A 59 -1.76 7.20 -11.80
CA GLU A 59 -0.85 8.31 -12.13
C GLU A 59 -0.92 9.45 -11.11
N GLN A 60 -2.02 9.58 -10.38
CA GLN A 60 -2.25 10.64 -9.40
C GLN A 60 -1.92 10.21 -7.97
N SER A 61 -1.83 8.90 -7.72
CA SER A 61 -1.51 8.32 -6.42
C SER A 61 -0.12 8.72 -5.92
N LEU A 62 -0.05 9.20 -4.67
CA LEU A 62 1.22 9.49 -3.99
C LEU A 62 1.98 8.19 -3.72
N LEU A 63 1.27 7.14 -3.35
CA LEU A 63 1.84 5.80 -3.17
C LEU A 63 2.50 5.30 -4.45
N TYR A 64 1.83 5.43 -5.60
CA TYR A 64 2.41 5.00 -6.88
C TYR A 64 3.64 5.83 -7.25
N GLY A 65 3.57 7.15 -7.07
CA GLY A 65 4.72 8.03 -7.27
C GLY A 65 5.92 7.62 -6.41
N LEU A 66 5.70 7.31 -5.13
CA LEU A 66 6.71 6.83 -4.20
C LEU A 66 7.31 5.49 -4.65
N LEU A 67 6.47 4.53 -5.05
CA LEU A 67 6.94 3.22 -5.53
C LEU A 67 7.76 3.38 -6.82
N LYS A 68 7.34 4.25 -7.75
CA LYS A 68 8.03 4.49 -9.02
C LYS A 68 9.44 5.06 -8.82
N GLN A 69 9.69 5.80 -7.74
CA GLN A 69 11.03 6.31 -7.41
C GLN A 69 12.05 5.19 -7.13
N TYR A 70 11.61 4.08 -6.53
CA TYR A 70 12.50 2.99 -6.10
C TYR A 70 12.37 1.72 -6.95
N HIS A 71 11.26 1.57 -7.68
CA HIS A 71 10.95 0.39 -8.47
C HIS A 71 10.78 0.76 -9.95
N ARG A 72 11.87 0.65 -10.73
CA ARG A 72 11.90 1.04 -12.17
C ARG A 72 10.85 0.35 -13.04
N GLN A 73 10.47 -0.89 -12.72
CA GLN A 73 9.50 -1.69 -13.47
C GLN A 73 8.16 -1.82 -12.72
N ILE A 74 7.72 -0.76 -12.04
CA ILE A 74 6.49 -0.83 -11.21
C ILE A 74 5.22 -1.01 -12.06
N GLU A 75 5.29 -0.67 -13.35
CA GLU A 75 4.18 -0.79 -14.30
C GLU A 75 3.74 -2.26 -14.48
N ASP A 76 4.69 -3.20 -14.44
CA ASP A 76 4.44 -4.65 -14.56
C ASP A 76 4.25 -5.34 -13.19
N CYS A 77 4.23 -4.57 -12.09
CA CYS A 77 4.27 -5.08 -10.73
C CYS A 77 2.95 -4.82 -10.00
N THR A 78 2.44 -5.84 -9.31
CA THR A 78 1.16 -5.78 -8.57
C THR A 78 1.29 -5.24 -7.15
N VAL A 79 2.48 -4.80 -6.74
CA VAL A 79 2.70 -4.26 -5.38
C VAL A 79 1.80 -3.06 -5.09
N TYR A 80 1.65 -2.16 -6.08
CA TYR A 80 0.77 -1.00 -5.93
C TYR A 80 -0.67 -1.44 -5.64
N ASP A 81 -1.20 -2.36 -6.44
CA ASP A 81 -2.57 -2.85 -6.31
C ASP A 81 -2.76 -3.57 -4.96
N ILE A 82 -1.80 -4.40 -4.54
CA ILE A 82 -1.81 -5.07 -3.23
C ILE A 82 -1.93 -4.06 -2.08
N ILE A 83 -1.14 -2.98 -2.12
CA ILE A 83 -1.15 -1.97 -1.07
C ILE A 83 -2.45 -1.16 -1.13
N LYS A 84 -2.90 -0.75 -2.31
CA LYS A 84 -4.17 -0.03 -2.51
C LYS A 84 -5.37 -0.83 -2.01
N ASP A 85 -5.43 -2.12 -2.33
CA ASP A 85 -6.47 -3.03 -1.85
C ASP A 85 -6.44 -3.17 -0.32
N SER A 86 -5.25 -3.22 0.28
CA SER A 86 -5.08 -3.28 1.74
C SER A 86 -5.58 -2.00 2.43
N ILE A 87 -5.33 -0.83 1.82
CA ILE A 87 -5.87 0.46 2.27
C ILE A 87 -7.40 0.45 2.16
N GLY A 88 -7.94 0.02 1.02
CA GLY A 88 -9.39 -0.05 0.80
C GLY A 88 -10.11 -0.98 1.79
N GLN A 89 -9.55 -2.17 2.04
CA GLN A 89 -10.07 -3.10 3.05
C GLN A 89 -10.02 -2.50 4.46
N ASN A 90 -8.94 -1.79 4.81
CA ASN A 90 -8.82 -1.13 6.10
C ASN A 90 -9.85 0.01 6.26
N LEU A 91 -10.04 0.81 5.23
CA LEU A 91 -11.00 1.91 5.20
C LEU A 91 -12.44 1.39 5.32
N GLY A 92 -12.78 0.35 4.56
CA GLY A 92 -14.10 -0.30 4.65
C GLY A 92 -14.39 -0.78 6.06
N ARG A 93 -13.45 -1.50 6.69
CA ARG A 93 -13.56 -1.93 8.09
C ARG A 93 -13.70 -0.78 9.07
N TYR A 94 -13.01 0.33 8.85
CA TYR A 94 -13.13 1.50 9.71
C TYR A 94 -14.55 2.06 9.69
N TYR A 95 -15.17 2.19 8.52
CA TYR A 95 -16.55 2.66 8.40
C TYR A 95 -17.60 1.65 8.84
N GLU A 96 -17.29 0.35 8.85
CA GLU A 96 -18.19 -0.68 9.41
C GLU A 96 -18.21 -0.66 10.95
N LEU A 97 -17.16 -0.15 11.59
CA LEU A 97 -16.98 -0.14 13.05
C LEU A 97 -17.25 1.24 13.70
N ALA A 98 -17.28 2.31 12.90
CA ALA A 98 -17.53 3.69 13.34
C ALA A 98 -19.03 4.02 13.36
#